data_AF-A0A1F9MJN1-F1
#
_entry.id   AF-A0A1F9MJN1-F1
#
_cell.length_a   1.000
_cell.length_b   1.000
_cell.length_c   1.000
_cell.angle_alpha   90.00
_cell.angle_beta   90.00
_cell.angle_gamma   90.00
#
_symmetry.space_group_name_H-M   'P 1'
#
loop_
_entity.id
_entity.type
_entity.pdbx_description
1 polymer ?
#
loop_
_entity_poly.entity_id
_entity_poly.type
_entity_poly.pdbx_seq_one_letter_code
_entity_poly.pdbx_strand_id
1 'polypeptide(L)'
;MNEKELSPELCREYGEKFLALGWWEDALEFFQKGNHQEGREKIKALCLESGDAYLLGRIVKDRDPNLWRRVADRALELGKLQFARRALEMAGDKEKAAALGSQPAGETTLH
;
A
#
# COMPACT_ATOMS: atom_id res chain seq x y z
N MET A 1 22.72 -22.94 14.66
CA MET A 1 22.41 -21.53 14.94
C MET A 1 21.00 -21.53 15.52
N ASN A 2 20.82 -21.19 16.79
CA ASN A 2 19.48 -21.14 17.38
C ASN A 2 18.68 -20.07 16.66
N GLU A 3 17.62 -20.51 15.98
CA GLU A 3 16.56 -19.68 15.44
C GLU A 3 15.97 -18.87 16.59
N LYS A 4 16.53 -17.68 16.82
CA LYS A 4 15.94 -16.70 17.72
C LYS A 4 14.62 -16.30 17.09
N GLU A 5 13.55 -16.93 17.53
CA GLU A 5 12.21 -16.36 17.50
C GLU A 5 12.35 -14.92 17.97
N LEU A 6 12.25 -13.97 17.03
CA LEU A 6 12.32 -12.55 17.34
C LEU A 6 11.18 -12.29 18.33
N SER A 7 11.53 -11.93 19.57
CA SER A 7 10.54 -11.57 20.57
C SER A 7 9.60 -10.49 20.00
N PRO A 8 8.31 -10.50 20.34
CA PRO A 8 7.34 -9.55 19.78
C PRO A 8 7.75 -8.09 19.97
N GLU A 9 8.47 -7.79 21.07
CA GLU A 9 9.07 -6.49 21.34
C GLU A 9 10.16 -6.10 20.32
N LEU A 10 11.04 -7.04 19.96
CA LEU A 10 12.08 -6.79 18.97
C LEU A 10 11.48 -6.61 17.57
N CYS A 11 10.45 -7.41 17.23
CA CYS A 11 9.67 -7.23 16.02
C CYS A 11 9.04 -5.82 15.94
N ARG A 12 8.50 -5.30 17.06
CA ARG A 12 7.99 -3.92 17.12
C ARG A 12 9.09 -2.90 16.83
N GLU A 13 10.22 -3.00 17.53
CA GLU A 13 11.31 -2.03 17.38
C GLU A 13 11.86 -2.00 15.96
N TYR A 14 12.06 -3.16 15.34
CA TYR A 14 12.49 -3.24 13.94
C TYR A 14 11.41 -2.68 13.00
N GLY A 15 10.14 -3.05 13.20
CA GLY A 15 9.05 -2.52 12.39
C GLY A 15 8.97 -0.99 12.44
N GLU A 16 9.11 -0.38 13.62
CA GLU A 16 9.11 1.09 13.77
C GLU A 16 10.34 1.74 13.11
N LYS A 17 11.52 1.10 13.19
CA LYS A 17 12.72 1.57 12.47
C LYS A 17 12.52 1.55 10.96
N PHE A 18 12.01 0.46 10.40
CA PHE A 18 11.74 0.35 8.97
C PHE A 18 10.66 1.32 8.52
N LEU A 19 9.64 1.53 9.36
CA LEU A 19 8.61 2.54 9.12
C LEU A 19 9.21 3.94 8.98
N ALA A 20 10.10 4.33 9.89
CA ALA A 20 10.79 5.62 9.87
C ALA A 20 11.73 5.78 8.66
N LEU A 21 12.26 4.68 8.14
CA LEU A 21 13.09 4.67 6.92
C LEU A 21 12.28 4.66 5.62
N GLY A 22 10.94 4.58 5.71
CA GLY A 22 10.07 4.46 4.54
C GLY A 22 10.01 3.05 3.94
N TRP A 23 10.59 2.05 4.60
CA TRP A 23 10.57 0.64 4.17
C TRP A 23 9.33 -0.04 4.71
N TRP A 24 8.17 0.37 4.18
CA TRP A 24 6.88 -0.02 4.71
C TRP A 24 6.59 -1.52 4.53
N GLU A 25 7.14 -2.14 3.47
CA GLU A 25 6.99 -3.59 3.24
C GLU A 25 7.70 -4.40 4.32
N ASP A 26 8.98 -4.10 4.58
CA ASP A 26 9.74 -4.73 5.65
C ASP A 26 9.08 -4.46 7.00
N ALA A 27 8.69 -3.21 7.28
CA ALA A 27 8.00 -2.84 8.51
C ALA A 27 6.74 -3.70 8.73
N LEU A 28 5.96 -3.92 7.68
CA LEU A 28 4.77 -4.76 7.73
C LEU A 28 5.10 -6.20 8.10
N GLU A 29 6.16 -6.79 7.55
CA GLU A 29 6.58 -8.15 7.88
C GLU A 29 6.94 -8.30 9.37
N PHE A 30 7.67 -7.33 9.92
CA PHE A 30 8.02 -7.33 11.34
C PHE A 30 6.79 -7.13 12.23
N PHE A 31 5.90 -6.21 11.90
CA PHE A 31 4.63 -6.07 12.63
C PHE A 31 3.72 -7.29 12.46
N GLN A 32 3.83 -8.03 11.36
CA GLN A 32 3.12 -9.28 11.20
C GLN A 32 3.64 -10.35 12.15
N LYS A 33 4.96 -10.57 12.17
CA LYS A 33 5.66 -11.50 13.06
C LYS A 33 5.43 -11.19 14.53
N GLY A 34 5.47 -9.91 14.92
CA GLY A 34 5.26 -9.46 16.29
C GLY A 34 3.80 -9.31 16.73
N ASN A 35 2.84 -9.67 15.88
CA ASN A 35 1.40 -9.47 16.10
C ASN A 35 1.01 -8.02 16.49
N HIS A 36 1.76 -7.04 15.98
CA HIS A 36 1.61 -5.65 16.36
C HIS A 36 0.54 -4.94 15.53
N GLN A 37 -0.69 -4.90 16.03
CA GLN A 37 -1.82 -4.37 15.29
C GLN A 37 -1.70 -2.86 15.01
N GLU A 38 -1.25 -2.06 15.98
CA GLU A 38 -1.06 -0.60 15.78
C GLU A 38 -0.07 -0.29 14.65
N GLY A 39 1.05 -1.02 14.54
CA GLY A 39 2.02 -0.80 13.47
C GLY A 39 1.43 -1.07 12.10
N ARG A 40 0.58 -2.11 11.98
CA ARG A 40 -0.15 -2.41 10.74
C ARG A 40 -1.16 -1.30 10.40
N GLU A 41 -1.85 -0.75 11.39
CA GLU A 41 -2.79 0.37 11.20
C GLU A 41 -2.05 1.66 10.79
N LYS A 42 -0.85 1.94 11.34
CA LYS A 42 0.00 3.05 10.88
C LYS A 42 0.38 2.90 9.41
N ILE A 43 0.85 1.72 9.00
CA ILE A 43 1.20 1.47 7.58
C ILE A 43 -0.03 1.62 6.69
N LYS A 44 -1.18 1.10 7.13
CA LYS A 44 -2.44 1.25 6.40
C LYS A 44 -2.78 2.73 6.18
N ALA A 45 -2.65 3.58 7.20
CA ALA A 45 -2.85 5.03 7.07
C ALA A 45 -1.86 5.64 6.05
N LEU A 46 -0.58 5.27 6.10
CA LEU A 46 0.41 5.71 5.12
C LEU A 46 0.06 5.27 3.69
N CYS A 47 -0.44 4.05 3.49
CA CYS A 47 -0.91 3.59 2.18
C CYS A 47 -2.09 4.43 1.68
N LEU A 48 -3.01 4.81 2.58
CA LEU A 48 -4.13 5.69 2.23
C LEU A 48 -3.63 7.07 1.79
N GLU A 49 -2.66 7.64 2.50
CA GLU A 49 -2.11 8.98 2.21
C GLU A 49 -1.20 9.02 0.99
N SER A 50 -0.47 7.93 0.73
CA SER A 50 0.49 7.83 -0.38
C SER A 50 -0.12 7.24 -1.65
N GLY A 51 -1.36 6.75 -1.59
CA GLY A 51 -2.02 6.06 -2.70
C GLY A 51 -1.44 4.68 -3.00
N ASP A 52 -0.76 4.03 -2.05
CA ASP A 52 -0.13 2.73 -2.27
C ASP A 52 -1.15 1.58 -2.21
N ALA A 53 -1.79 1.34 -3.35
CA ALA A 53 -2.75 0.26 -3.54
C ALA A 53 -2.14 -1.15 -3.43
N TYR A 54 -0.84 -1.29 -3.68
CA TYR A 54 -0.18 -2.59 -3.63
C TYR A 54 -0.01 -3.04 -2.18
N LEU A 55 0.60 -2.19 -1.36
CA LEU A 55 0.86 -2.49 0.03
C LEU A 55 -0.43 -2.55 0.84
N LEU A 56 -1.40 -1.66 0.56
CA LEU A 56 -2.72 -1.72 1.19
C LEU A 56 -3.35 -3.11 1.04
N GLY A 57 -3.29 -3.72 -0.16
CA GLY A 57 -3.85 -5.05 -0.42
C GLY A 57 -3.17 -6.19 0.32
N ARG A 58 -1.96 -5.98 0.84
CA ARG A 58 -1.29 -6.93 1.75
C ARG A 58 -1.77 -6.79 3.19
N ILE A 59 -2.34 -5.64 3.56
CA ILE A 59 -2.80 -5.32 4.92
C ILE A 59 -4.30 -5.57 5.05
N VAL A 60 -5.10 -5.01 4.15
CA VAL A 60 -6.55 -5.19 4.14
C VAL A 60 -6.90 -6.47 3.40
N LYS A 61 -7.46 -7.43 4.13
CA LYS A 61 -8.04 -8.64 3.53
C LYS A 61 -9.40 -8.35 2.92
N ASP A 62 -10.10 -7.37 3.47
CA ASP A 62 -11.41 -6.96 3.02
C ASP A 62 -11.32 -6.04 1.81
N ARG A 63 -12.22 -6.24 0.84
CA ARG A 63 -12.28 -5.43 -0.39
C ARG A 63 -13.27 -4.30 -0.21
N ASP A 64 -13.13 -3.53 0.87
CA ASP A 64 -14.01 -2.39 1.12
C ASP A 64 -13.88 -1.36 -0.01
N PRO A 65 -14.92 -1.20 -0.85
CA PRO A 65 -14.79 -0.40 -2.07
C PRO A 65 -14.59 1.09 -1.77
N ASN A 66 -15.04 1.61 -0.62
CA ASN A 66 -14.83 3.00 -0.25
C ASN A 66 -13.36 3.28 0.09
N LEU A 67 -12.72 2.36 0.82
CA LEU A 67 -11.31 2.43 1.14
C LEU A 67 -10.46 2.38 -0.14
N TRP A 68 -10.75 1.44 -1.04
CA TRP A 68 -10.04 1.32 -2.30
C TRP A 68 -10.25 2.54 -3.22
N ARG A 69 -11.45 3.12 -3.25
CA ARG A 69 -11.70 4.39 -3.98
C ARG A 69 -10.88 5.55 -3.44
N ARG A 70 -10.74 5.67 -2.11
CA ARG A 70 -9.89 6.71 -1.51
C ARG A 70 -8.43 6.58 -1.93
N VAL A 71 -7.90 5.36 -1.92
CA VAL A 71 -6.52 5.11 -2.37
C VAL A 71 -6.37 5.39 -3.86
N ALA A 72 -7.39 5.05 -4.66
CA ALA A 72 -7.40 5.38 -6.08
C ALA A 72 -7.32 6.89 -6.31
N ASP A 73 -8.18 7.65 -5.66
CA ASP A 73 -8.25 9.10 -5.76
C ASP A 73 -6.90 9.72 -5.36
N ARG A 74 -6.35 9.29 -4.22
CA ARG A 74 -5.05 9.78 -3.75
C ARG A 74 -3.90 9.43 -4.70
N ALA A 75 -3.92 8.22 -5.26
CA ALA A 75 -2.94 7.80 -6.26
C ALA A 75 -3.06 8.64 -7.55
N LEU A 76 -4.28 9.02 -7.98
CA LEU A 76 -4.49 9.92 -9.12
C LEU A 76 -3.95 11.32 -8.85
N GLU A 77 -4.22 11.88 -7.67
CA GLU A 77 -3.67 13.19 -7.27
C GLU A 77 -2.14 13.21 -7.31
N LEU A 78 -1.52 12.09 -6.95
CA LEU A 78 -0.06 11.91 -6.97
C LEU A 78 0.50 11.50 -8.34
N GLY A 79 -0.34 11.38 -9.38
CA GLY A 79 0.06 10.93 -10.73
C GLY A 79 0.43 9.45 -10.83
N LYS A 80 0.16 8.65 -9.80
CA LYS A 80 0.44 7.22 -9.71
C LYS A 80 -0.64 6.38 -10.39
N LEU A 81 -0.78 6.54 -11.71
CA LEU A 81 -1.87 5.92 -12.49
C LEU A 81 -1.97 4.40 -12.33
N GLN A 82 -0.84 3.69 -12.22
CA GLN A 82 -0.82 2.23 -12.04
C GLN A 82 -1.43 1.80 -10.70
N PHE A 83 -1.10 2.52 -9.62
CA PHE A 83 -1.67 2.26 -8.30
C PHE A 83 -3.16 2.65 -8.27
N ALA A 84 -3.52 3.78 -8.87
CA ALA A 84 -4.91 4.21 -8.98
C ALA A 84 -5.79 3.18 -9.71
N ARG A 85 -5.31 2.69 -10.86
CA ARG A 85 -5.98 1.64 -11.63
C ARG A 85 -6.20 0.40 -10.76
N ARG A 86 -5.15 -0.11 -10.13
CA ARG A 86 -5.25 -1.30 -9.26
C ARG A 86 -6.26 -1.09 -8.14
N ALA A 87 -6.25 0.08 -7.51
CA ALA A 87 -7.20 0.42 -6.46
C ALA A 87 -8.65 0.44 -6.98
N LEU A 88 -8.90 1.00 -8.16
CA LEU A 88 -10.22 0.98 -8.79
C LEU A 88 -10.68 -0.45 -9.15
N GLU A 89 -9.78 -1.31 -9.63
CA GLU A 89 -10.08 -2.72 -9.87
C GLU A 89 -10.50 -3.44 -8.58
N MET A 90 -9.80 -3.15 -7.48
CA MET A 90 -10.13 -3.69 -6.16
C MET A 90 -11.45 -3.13 -5.60
N ALA A 91 -11.77 -1.87 -5.92
CA ALA A 91 -13.07 -1.26 -5.60
C ALA A 91 -14.23 -1.76 -6.47
N GLY A 92 -13.94 -2.49 -7.56
CA GLY A 92 -14.94 -2.93 -8.54
C GLY A 92 -15.25 -1.90 -9.64
N ASP A 93 -14.58 -0.75 -9.66
CA ASP A 93 -14.74 0.31 -10.67
C ASP A 93 -13.93 0.00 -11.95
N LYS A 94 -14.27 -1.12 -12.60
CA LYS A 94 -13.55 -1.62 -13.78
C LYS A 94 -13.52 -0.63 -14.94
N GLU A 95 -14.58 0.15 -15.13
CA GLU A 95 -14.66 1.16 -16.19
C GLU A 95 -13.61 2.27 -15.98
N LYS A 96 -13.52 2.81 -14.76
CA LYS A 96 -12.51 3.81 -14.39
C LYS A 96 -11.10 3.23 -14.47
N ALA A 97 -10.91 1.99 -14.03
CA ALA A 97 -9.63 1.31 -14.15
C ALA A 97 -9.19 1.12 -15.62
N ALA A 98 -10.12 0.75 -16.51
CA ALA A 98 -9.85 0.58 -17.93
C ALA A 98 -9.51 1.92 -18.61
N ALA A 99 -10.18 3.02 -18.21
CA ALA A 99 -9.86 4.36 -18.69
C ALA A 99 -8.40 4.76 -18.36
N LEU A 100 -7.93 4.46 -17.14
CA LEU A 100 -6.54 4.72 -16.73
C LEU A 100 -5.52 3.81 -17.44
N GLY A 101 -5.91 2.58 -17.76
CA GLY A 101 -5.05 1.64 -18.50
C GLY A 101 -4.95 1.91 -20.00
N SER A 102 -5.88 2.71 -20.55
CA SER A 102 -5.93 3.04 -21.98
C SER A 102 -5.15 4.30 -22.35
N GLN A 103 -4.56 5.02 -21.37
CA GLN A 103 -3.57 6.03 -21.68
C GLN A 103 -2.24 5.33 -22.00
N PRO A 104 -1.73 5.38 -23.24
CA PRO A 104 -0.39 4.91 -23.52
C PRO A 104 0.58 5.70 -22.66
N ALA A 105 1.41 4.98 -21.91
CA ALA A 105 2.56 5.57 -21.26
C ALA A 105 3.47 6.17 -22.35
N GLY A 106 3.40 7.49 -22.53
CA GLY A 106 4.26 8.25 -23.43
C GLY A 106 3.72 8.41 -24.84
N GLU A 107 2.90 9.44 -25.05
CA GLU A 107 3.10 10.29 -26.22
C GLU A 107 3.56 11.65 -25.68
N THR A 108 4.83 11.71 -25.28
CA THR A 108 5.54 12.99 -25.18
C THR A 108 5.59 13.53 -26.59
N THR A 109 4.75 14.52 -26.85
CA THR A 109 4.88 15.44 -27.97
C THR A 109 6.28 16.03 -27.94
N LEU A 110 7.11 15.74 -28.93
CA LEU A 110 8.20 16.64 -29.31
C LEU A 110 8.02 17.01 -30.78
N HIS A 111 7.97 18.33 -30.97
CA HIS A 111 7.83 19.09 -32.20
C HIS A 111 8.87 18.76 -33.27
#